data_AF-A0A9D2UNH9-F1
#
_entry.id   AF-A0A9D2UNH9-F1
#
_cell.length_a   1.000
_cell.length_b   1.000
_cell.length_c   1.000
_cell.angle_alpha   90.00
_cell.angle_beta   90.00
_cell.angle_gamma   90.00
#
_symmetry.space_group_name_H-M   'P 1'
#
loop_
_entity.id
_entity.type
_entity.pdbx_description
1 polymer ?
#
loop_
_entity_poly.entity_id
_entity_poly.type
_entity_poly.pdbx_seq_one_letter_code
_entity_poly.pdbx_strand_id
1 'polypeptide(L)'
;VIGVDYSLSPEVKFPQALHECAGIVDHLARHGEEFGIDGERLAIAGDSAGAVLTLGAGLLLRDEPETIGANPESYSALRALLSIYGSHGLVDSASRRLYGGDWDGMGIHDLSNLLGDYLPTPEDEHSPLVAHLTADLTGLPPVFVAAAGLDPLRDDSRALARTLQRAGNDVRFEEYPHVLHSFLHFGRVLDDTNAVLHNAAEFAARHLS
;
A
#
# COMPACT_ATOMS: atom_id res chain seq x y z
N VAL A 1 8.09 -9.78 11.42
CA VAL A 1 7.86 -9.28 10.05
C VAL A 1 7.94 -10.47 9.12
N ILE A 2 6.93 -10.67 8.25
CA ILE A 2 6.91 -11.69 7.22
C ILE A 2 6.99 -10.96 5.87
N GLY A 3 8.01 -11.30 5.07
CA GLY A 3 8.08 -10.84 3.68
C GLY A 3 7.25 -11.77 2.81
N VAL A 4 6.39 -11.20 1.96
CA VAL A 4 5.57 -11.96 1.02
C VAL A 4 6.25 -11.93 -0.35
N ASP A 5 6.71 -13.09 -0.80
CA ASP A 5 7.24 -13.27 -2.16
C ASP A 5 6.07 -13.54 -3.12
N TYR A 6 5.26 -12.50 -3.35
CA TYR A 6 4.09 -12.59 -4.23
C TYR A 6 4.49 -12.74 -5.70
N SER A 7 3.60 -13.34 -6.47
CA SER A 7 3.77 -13.53 -7.90
C SER A 7 3.90 -12.21 -8.66
N LEU A 8 4.92 -12.09 -9.50
CA LEU A 8 5.26 -10.84 -10.20
C LEU A 8 4.62 -10.75 -11.59
N SER A 9 4.33 -9.52 -11.99
CA SER A 9 3.95 -9.15 -13.36
C SER A 9 5.19 -8.99 -14.24
N PRO A 10 5.09 -9.21 -15.57
CA PRO A 10 3.87 -9.46 -16.35
C PRO A 10 3.40 -10.92 -16.41
N GLU A 11 4.17 -11.88 -15.89
CA GLU A 11 3.83 -13.31 -15.90
C GLU A 11 2.53 -13.59 -15.16
N VAL A 12 2.30 -12.86 -14.07
CA VAL A 12 1.11 -12.94 -13.25
C VAL A 12 0.51 -11.54 -13.11
N LYS A 13 -0.78 -11.42 -13.47
CA LYS A 13 -1.51 -10.15 -13.50
C LYS A 13 -2.47 -10.01 -12.32
N PHE A 14 -2.93 -8.78 -12.09
CA PHE A 14 -4.02 -8.48 -11.15
C PHE A 14 -5.22 -9.43 -11.37
N PRO A 15 -5.87 -9.94 -10.32
CA PRO A 15 -5.66 -9.64 -8.89
C PRO A 15 -4.76 -10.65 -8.15
N GLN A 16 -3.97 -11.48 -8.81
CA GLN A 16 -3.31 -12.62 -8.17
C GLN A 16 -2.36 -12.24 -7.02
N ALA A 17 -1.45 -11.28 -7.20
CA ALA A 17 -0.54 -10.83 -6.14
C ALA A 17 -1.29 -10.26 -4.92
N LEU A 18 -2.40 -9.58 -5.19
CA LEU A 18 -3.30 -9.05 -4.15
C LEU A 18 -3.98 -10.20 -3.39
N HIS A 19 -4.49 -11.20 -4.10
CA HIS A 19 -5.08 -12.40 -3.50
C HIS A 19 -4.09 -13.14 -2.61
N GLU A 20 -2.83 -13.26 -3.04
CA GLU A 20 -1.77 -13.89 -2.26
C GLU A 20 -1.46 -13.12 -0.97
N CYS A 21 -1.34 -11.78 -1.06
CA CYS A 21 -1.11 -10.94 0.10
C CYS A 21 -2.27 -11.01 1.12
N ALA A 22 -3.51 -10.88 0.64
CA ALA A 22 -4.71 -10.98 1.49
C ALA A 22 -4.89 -12.40 2.08
N GLY A 23 -4.58 -13.44 1.29
CA GLY A 23 -4.63 -14.83 1.74
C GLY A 23 -3.62 -15.13 2.84
N ILE A 24 -2.42 -14.54 2.80
CA ILE A 24 -1.44 -14.66 3.88
C ILE A 24 -1.92 -13.97 5.15
N VAL A 25 -2.57 -12.80 5.02
CA VAL A 25 -3.18 -12.13 6.19
C VAL A 25 -4.26 -13.01 6.81
N ASP A 26 -5.17 -13.58 6.01
CA ASP A 26 -6.19 -14.52 6.49
C ASP A 26 -5.56 -15.75 7.17
N HIS A 27 -4.53 -16.34 6.55
CA HIS A 27 -3.83 -17.48 7.10
C HIS A 27 -3.20 -17.16 8.46
N LEU A 28 -2.52 -16.02 8.59
CA LEU A 28 -1.92 -15.58 9.85
C LEU A 28 -2.97 -15.22 10.90
N ALA A 29 -4.10 -14.64 10.51
CA ALA A 29 -5.19 -14.34 11.44
C ALA A 29 -5.76 -15.62 12.07
N ARG A 30 -5.86 -16.69 11.28
CA ARG A 30 -6.44 -17.97 11.70
C ARG A 30 -5.45 -18.94 12.34
N HIS A 31 -4.20 -18.90 11.91
CA HIS A 31 -3.17 -19.91 12.21
C HIS A 31 -1.88 -19.29 12.78
N GLY A 32 -1.91 -18.01 13.17
CA GLY A 32 -0.72 -17.29 13.64
C GLY A 32 0.01 -17.99 14.78
N GLU A 33 -0.71 -18.64 15.71
CA GLU A 33 -0.14 -19.35 16.84
C GLU A 33 0.84 -20.46 16.41
N GLU A 34 0.60 -21.11 15.27
CA GLU A 34 1.47 -22.15 14.71
C GLU A 34 2.87 -21.61 14.35
N PHE A 35 2.97 -20.30 14.14
CA PHE A 35 4.19 -19.56 13.81
C PHE A 35 4.69 -18.70 14.98
N GLY A 36 4.06 -18.76 16.15
CA GLY A 36 4.37 -17.89 17.29
C GLY A 36 3.97 -16.42 17.05
N ILE A 37 2.97 -16.19 16.21
CA ILE A 37 2.43 -14.87 15.86
C ILE A 37 1.06 -14.71 16.51
N ASP A 38 0.79 -13.55 17.08
CA ASP A 38 -0.56 -13.20 17.53
C ASP A 38 -1.43 -12.83 16.31
N GLY A 39 -2.32 -13.75 15.93
CA GLY A 39 -3.21 -13.61 14.78
C GLY A 39 -4.26 -12.51 14.92
N GLU A 40 -4.49 -11.96 16.12
CA GLU A 40 -5.50 -10.91 16.34
C GLU A 40 -4.94 -9.48 16.16
N ARG A 41 -3.62 -9.38 15.96
CA ARG A 41 -2.89 -8.11 15.90
C ARG A 41 -1.87 -8.14 14.77
N LEU A 42 -2.35 -7.86 13.57
CA LEU A 42 -1.57 -7.84 12.33
C LEU A 42 -1.50 -6.42 11.75
N ALA A 43 -0.41 -6.14 11.05
CA ALA A 43 -0.25 -4.93 10.25
C ALA A 43 0.33 -5.29 8.88
N ILE A 44 -0.11 -4.59 7.85
CA ILE A 44 0.41 -4.73 6.48
C ILE A 44 1.20 -3.48 6.15
N ALA A 45 2.39 -3.64 5.58
CA ALA A 45 3.23 -2.54 5.12
C ALA A 45 3.77 -2.84 3.74
N GLY A 46 3.85 -1.81 2.91
CA GLY A 46 4.41 -1.92 1.57
C GLY A 46 4.76 -0.57 0.98
N ASP A 47 5.64 -0.61 0.00
CA ASP A 47 6.16 0.58 -0.67
C ASP A 47 5.91 0.53 -2.18
N SER A 48 5.60 1.67 -2.79
CA SER A 48 5.26 1.77 -4.22
C SER A 48 4.13 0.81 -4.62
N ALA A 49 4.39 -0.19 -5.47
CA ALA A 49 3.42 -1.23 -5.80
C ALA A 49 2.95 -2.02 -4.55
N GLY A 50 3.82 -2.24 -3.57
CA GLY A 50 3.44 -2.88 -2.29
C GLY A 50 2.49 -2.02 -1.46
N ALA A 51 2.53 -0.69 -1.61
CA ALA A 51 1.57 0.21 -0.96
C ALA A 51 0.17 0.11 -1.59
N VAL A 52 0.10 -0.19 -2.90
CA VAL A 52 -1.16 -0.55 -3.59
C VAL A 52 -1.71 -1.85 -2.99
N LEU A 53 -0.88 -2.90 -2.90
CA LEU A 53 -1.28 -4.18 -2.32
C LEU A 53 -1.69 -4.06 -0.85
N THR A 54 -1.07 -3.16 -0.09
CA THR A 54 -1.39 -2.91 1.33
C THR A 54 -2.83 -2.42 1.52
N LEU A 55 -3.23 -1.39 0.77
CA LEU A 55 -4.60 -0.87 0.85
C LEU A 55 -5.59 -1.84 0.19
N GLY A 56 -5.22 -2.40 -0.96
CA GLY A 56 -6.05 -3.36 -1.68
C GLY A 56 -6.37 -4.59 -0.83
N ALA A 57 -5.40 -5.14 -0.08
CA ALA A 57 -5.62 -6.32 0.75
C ALA A 57 -6.57 -6.02 1.91
N GLY A 58 -6.44 -4.85 2.53
CA GLY A 58 -7.38 -4.38 3.55
C GLY A 58 -8.81 -4.25 3.02
N LEU A 59 -8.98 -3.65 1.83
CA LEU A 59 -10.28 -3.51 1.19
C LEU A 59 -10.86 -4.87 0.77
N LEU A 60 -10.07 -5.74 0.15
CA LEU A 60 -10.51 -7.07 -0.28
C LEU A 60 -11.01 -7.89 0.91
N LEU A 61 -10.26 -7.94 2.01
CA LEU A 61 -10.68 -8.67 3.21
C LEU A 61 -11.92 -8.07 3.88
N ARG A 62 -12.15 -6.76 3.76
CA ARG A 62 -13.32 -6.08 4.31
C ARG A 62 -14.58 -6.32 3.46
N ASP A 63 -14.44 -6.19 2.15
CA ASP A 63 -15.57 -6.04 1.22
C ASP A 63 -15.94 -7.34 0.52
N GLU A 64 -14.96 -8.18 0.20
CA GLU A 64 -15.14 -9.40 -0.61
C GLU A 64 -14.20 -10.55 -0.20
N PRO A 65 -14.09 -10.90 1.10
CA PRO A 65 -13.18 -11.96 1.57
C PRO A 65 -13.47 -13.34 0.93
N GLU A 66 -14.72 -13.59 0.53
CA GLU A 66 -15.14 -14.82 -0.14
C GLU A 66 -14.48 -15.04 -1.51
N THR A 67 -14.03 -13.96 -2.18
CA THR A 67 -13.34 -14.03 -3.48
C THR A 67 -12.07 -14.88 -3.41
N ILE A 68 -11.43 -14.92 -2.24
CA ILE A 68 -10.25 -15.75 -1.96
C ILE A 68 -10.50 -16.87 -0.95
N GLY A 69 -11.77 -17.06 -0.52
CA GLY A 69 -12.13 -18.02 0.52
C GLY A 69 -11.62 -17.67 1.92
N ALA A 70 -11.32 -16.38 2.18
CA ALA A 70 -10.90 -15.91 3.49
C ALA A 70 -12.06 -15.92 4.49
N ASN A 71 -11.73 -16.01 5.77
CA ASN A 71 -12.69 -15.79 6.86
C ASN A 71 -13.04 -14.29 6.92
N PRO A 72 -14.33 -13.89 6.88
CA PRO A 72 -14.72 -12.49 7.07
C PRO A 72 -14.21 -11.86 8.37
N GLU A 73 -13.95 -12.65 9.40
CA GLU A 73 -13.40 -12.15 10.68
C GLU A 73 -11.92 -11.75 10.57
N SER A 74 -11.19 -12.24 9.56
CA SER A 74 -9.75 -11.95 9.38
C SER A 74 -9.45 -10.47 9.15
N TYR A 75 -10.41 -9.70 8.64
CA TYR A 75 -10.27 -8.24 8.57
C TYR A 75 -10.06 -7.61 9.95
N SER A 76 -10.70 -8.13 11.00
CA SER A 76 -10.62 -7.57 12.36
C SER A 76 -9.23 -7.73 13.01
N ALA A 77 -8.41 -8.64 12.48
CA ALA A 77 -7.02 -8.80 12.88
C ALA A 77 -6.14 -7.63 12.42
N LEU A 78 -6.53 -6.89 11.38
CA LEU A 78 -5.76 -5.77 10.86
C LEU A 78 -5.88 -4.56 11.79
N ARG A 79 -4.75 -4.18 12.40
CA ARG A 79 -4.64 -3.05 13.32
C ARG A 79 -3.96 -1.83 12.70
N ALA A 80 -3.21 -2.02 11.62
CA ALA A 80 -2.61 -0.90 10.90
C ALA A 80 -2.32 -1.25 9.43
N LEU A 81 -2.43 -0.24 8.57
CA LEU A 81 -2.01 -0.27 7.17
C LEU A 81 -0.92 0.78 6.95
N LEU A 82 0.20 0.41 6.35
CA LEU A 82 1.35 1.30 6.15
C LEU A 82 1.66 1.42 4.65
N SER A 83 1.17 2.50 4.04
CA SER A 83 1.36 2.84 2.64
C SER A 83 2.52 3.83 2.49
N ILE A 84 3.56 3.44 1.75
CA ILE A 84 4.73 4.28 1.52
C ILE A 84 4.87 4.55 0.02
N TYR A 85 4.72 5.81 -0.38
CA TYR A 85 4.79 6.34 -1.76
C TYR A 85 4.02 5.53 -2.83
N GLY A 86 2.82 5.07 -2.49
CA GLY A 86 1.95 4.31 -3.39
C GLY A 86 1.19 5.15 -4.43
N SER A 87 0.75 4.47 -5.50
CA SER A 87 -0.24 4.99 -6.45
C SER A 87 -1.65 4.59 -5.99
N HIS A 88 -2.62 5.51 -5.99
CA HIS A 88 -3.94 5.25 -5.43
C HIS A 88 -5.10 5.67 -6.35
N GLY A 89 -4.83 5.86 -7.64
CA GLY A 89 -5.83 6.07 -8.68
C GLY A 89 -5.89 7.48 -9.26
N LEU A 90 -4.91 8.36 -8.98
CA LEU A 90 -4.79 9.58 -9.77
C LEU A 90 -4.19 9.25 -11.14
N VAL A 91 -4.89 9.63 -12.20
CA VAL A 91 -4.40 9.50 -13.58
C VAL A 91 -3.52 10.68 -14.00
N ASP A 92 -3.66 11.83 -13.34
CA ASP A 92 -2.88 13.06 -13.58
C ASP A 92 -2.82 13.90 -12.30
N SER A 93 -1.73 14.64 -12.11
CA SER A 93 -1.52 15.52 -10.95
C SER A 93 -0.40 16.52 -11.21
N ALA A 94 -0.22 17.49 -10.30
CA ALA A 94 0.90 18.41 -10.39
C ALA A 94 2.24 17.66 -10.22
N SER A 95 2.33 16.71 -9.30
CA SER A 95 3.54 15.90 -9.11
C SER A 95 3.87 15.04 -10.33
N ARG A 96 2.88 14.37 -10.96
CA ARG A 96 3.07 13.55 -12.17
C ARG A 96 3.57 14.36 -13.38
N ARG A 97 3.28 15.66 -13.41
CA ARG A 97 3.75 16.59 -14.46
C ARG A 97 5.11 17.23 -14.16
N LEU A 98 5.52 17.26 -12.90
CA LEU A 98 6.74 17.95 -12.44
C LEU A 98 7.92 17.01 -12.19
N TYR A 99 7.65 15.77 -11.80
CA TYR A 99 8.65 14.79 -11.40
C TYR A 99 8.53 13.50 -12.23
N GLY A 100 9.53 12.62 -12.09
CA GLY A 100 9.64 11.39 -12.86
C GLY A 100 10.45 11.58 -14.14
N GLY A 101 11.39 10.67 -14.39
CA GLY A 101 12.19 10.64 -15.60
C GLY A 101 13.25 9.54 -15.57
N ASP A 102 14.18 9.58 -16.53
CA ASP A 102 15.19 8.54 -16.70
C ASP A 102 16.08 8.31 -15.46
N TRP A 103 16.22 9.31 -14.58
CA TRP A 103 17.06 9.23 -13.38
C TRP A 103 16.43 8.43 -12.22
N ASP A 104 15.11 8.29 -12.19
CA ASP A 104 14.37 7.53 -11.18
C ASP A 104 13.53 6.38 -11.77
N GLY A 105 13.42 6.29 -13.10
CA GLY A 105 12.63 5.27 -13.78
C GLY A 105 11.13 5.44 -13.55
N MET A 106 10.70 6.66 -13.22
CA MET A 106 9.31 6.98 -12.88
C MET A 106 8.70 7.99 -13.86
N GLY A 107 9.17 8.01 -15.11
CA GLY A 107 8.57 8.82 -16.16
C GLY A 107 7.13 8.38 -16.46
N ILE A 108 6.39 9.22 -17.19
CA ILE A 108 5.00 8.91 -17.59
C ILE A 108 4.88 7.59 -18.36
N HIS A 109 5.88 7.27 -19.19
CA HIS A 109 5.93 6.02 -19.93
C HIS A 109 6.24 4.83 -19.03
N ASP A 110 7.13 4.98 -18.05
CA ASP A 110 7.48 3.92 -17.10
C ASP A 110 6.28 3.56 -16.23
N LEU A 111 5.59 4.56 -15.68
CA LEU A 111 4.36 4.38 -14.92
C LEU A 111 3.26 3.70 -15.75
N SER A 112 3.10 4.10 -17.02
CA SER A 112 2.14 3.48 -17.92
C SER A 112 2.49 2.02 -18.24
N ASN A 113 3.78 1.70 -18.38
CA ASN A 113 4.24 0.34 -18.64
C ASN A 113 4.03 -0.55 -17.41
N LEU A 114 4.41 -0.08 -16.22
CA LEU A 114 4.16 -0.79 -14.95
C LEU A 114 2.69 -1.15 -14.78
N LEU A 115 1.79 -0.22 -15.08
CA LEU A 115 0.36 -0.45 -15.01
C LEU A 115 -0.12 -1.46 -16.06
N GLY A 116 0.38 -1.37 -17.30
CA GLY A 116 0.06 -2.30 -18.39
C GLY A 116 0.57 -3.73 -18.16
N ASP A 117 1.69 -3.88 -17.48
CA ASP A 117 2.23 -5.18 -17.06
C ASP A 117 1.37 -5.78 -15.94
N TYR A 118 0.92 -4.95 -15.00
CA TYR A 118 0.13 -5.38 -13.84
C TYR A 118 -1.32 -5.75 -14.19
N LEU A 119 -2.02 -4.92 -14.99
CA LEU A 119 -3.45 -5.09 -15.24
C LEU A 119 -3.75 -6.05 -16.39
N PRO A 120 -4.73 -6.97 -16.26
CA PRO A 120 -5.24 -7.78 -17.37
C PRO A 120 -5.86 -6.93 -18.46
N THR A 121 -6.74 -5.99 -18.09
CA THR A 121 -7.38 -5.06 -19.04
C THR A 121 -7.37 -3.62 -18.51
N PRO A 122 -7.51 -2.61 -19.39
CA PRO A 122 -7.54 -1.20 -18.97
C PRO A 122 -8.69 -0.87 -18.01
N GLU A 123 -9.80 -1.59 -18.08
CA GLU A 123 -10.95 -1.40 -17.19
C GLU A 123 -10.59 -1.68 -15.73
N ASP A 124 -9.65 -2.60 -15.47
CA ASP A 124 -9.20 -2.96 -14.13
C ASP A 124 -8.50 -1.79 -13.39
N GLU A 125 -8.04 -0.76 -14.11
CA GLU A 125 -7.48 0.46 -13.51
C GLU A 125 -8.51 1.17 -12.61
N HIS A 126 -9.79 1.00 -12.91
CA HIS A 126 -10.89 1.61 -12.16
C HIS A 126 -11.35 0.75 -10.98
N SER A 127 -10.77 -0.45 -10.80
CA SER A 127 -11.09 -1.30 -9.67
C SER A 127 -10.80 -0.57 -8.34
N PRO A 128 -11.71 -0.60 -7.36
CA PRO A 128 -11.47 0.02 -6.05
C PRO A 128 -10.28 -0.62 -5.30
N LEU A 129 -9.87 -1.83 -5.69
CA LEU A 129 -8.70 -2.54 -5.16
C LEU A 129 -7.35 -2.04 -5.73
N VAL A 130 -7.39 -1.15 -6.72
CA VAL A 130 -6.21 -0.53 -7.35
C VAL A 130 -6.30 1.01 -7.24
N ALA A 131 -7.42 1.58 -7.69
CA ALA A 131 -7.73 3.00 -7.60
C ALA A 131 -8.47 3.33 -6.30
N HIS A 132 -7.81 3.10 -5.16
CA HIS A 132 -8.35 3.27 -3.81
C HIS A 132 -9.09 4.60 -3.56
N LEU A 133 -8.74 5.69 -4.26
CA LEU A 133 -9.43 6.97 -4.16
C LEU A 133 -10.90 6.93 -4.61
N THR A 134 -11.33 5.89 -5.33
CA THR A 134 -12.72 5.66 -5.75
C THR A 134 -13.47 4.69 -4.83
N ALA A 135 -12.76 4.01 -3.91
CA ALA A 135 -13.32 3.05 -2.98
C ALA A 135 -14.05 3.72 -1.80
N ASP A 136 -14.89 2.95 -1.11
CA ASP A 136 -15.34 3.32 0.24
C ASP A 136 -14.17 3.14 1.21
N LEU A 137 -13.60 4.24 1.70
CA LEU A 137 -12.49 4.19 2.64
C LEU A 137 -12.94 4.21 4.11
N THR A 138 -14.22 4.13 4.42
CA THR A 138 -14.70 4.18 5.81
C THR A 138 -14.35 2.91 6.59
N GLY A 139 -14.07 3.07 7.88
CA GLY A 139 -13.85 1.93 8.79
C GLY A 139 -12.59 1.11 8.52
N LEU A 140 -11.62 1.66 7.77
CA LEU A 140 -10.29 1.06 7.63
C LEU A 140 -9.52 1.13 8.95
N PRO A 141 -8.59 0.19 9.20
CA PRO A 141 -7.67 0.32 10.34
C PRO A 141 -6.86 1.62 10.23
N PRO A 142 -6.27 2.11 11.33
CA PRO A 142 -5.34 3.23 11.32
C PRO A 142 -4.31 3.12 10.19
N VAL A 143 -4.15 4.20 9.42
CA VAL A 143 -3.30 4.21 8.22
C VAL A 143 -2.11 5.15 8.39
N PHE A 144 -0.91 4.62 8.19
CA PHE A 144 0.29 5.42 7.98
C PHE A 144 0.46 5.66 6.47
N VAL A 145 0.61 6.91 6.07
CA VAL A 145 0.84 7.30 4.68
C VAL A 145 2.11 8.15 4.60
N ALA A 146 3.13 7.66 3.89
CA ALA A 146 4.34 8.42 3.61
C ALA A 146 4.44 8.80 2.13
N ALA A 147 4.87 10.02 1.84
CA ALA A 147 5.11 10.51 0.49
C ALA A 147 6.58 10.91 0.29
N ALA A 148 7.14 10.60 -0.88
CA ALA A 148 8.39 11.19 -1.35
C ALA A 148 8.10 12.55 -2.02
N GLY A 149 8.87 13.58 -1.69
CA GLY A 149 8.59 14.97 -2.08
C GLY A 149 8.90 15.30 -3.54
N LEU A 150 9.83 14.56 -4.15
CA LEU A 150 10.29 14.69 -5.54
C LEU A 150 9.83 13.49 -6.39
N ASP A 151 8.64 12.97 -6.11
CA ASP A 151 8.08 11.77 -6.70
C ASP A 151 6.81 12.10 -7.51
N PRO A 152 6.64 11.57 -8.73
CA PRO A 152 5.38 11.73 -9.47
C PRO A 152 4.15 11.23 -8.70
N LEU A 153 4.27 10.25 -7.81
CA LEU A 153 3.19 9.70 -6.98
C LEU A 153 2.93 10.48 -5.67
N ARG A 154 3.65 11.58 -5.42
CA ARG A 154 3.47 12.39 -4.20
C ARG A 154 2.02 12.82 -4.00
N ASP A 155 1.38 13.32 -5.06
CA ASP A 155 0.01 13.82 -4.95
C ASP A 155 -1.01 12.68 -4.77
N ASP A 156 -0.72 11.44 -5.18
CA ASP A 156 -1.53 10.25 -4.85
C ASP A 156 -1.53 10.01 -3.34
N SER A 157 -0.35 10.00 -2.72
CA SER A 157 -0.22 9.83 -1.26
C SER A 157 -0.93 10.95 -0.48
N ARG A 158 -0.78 12.21 -0.93
CA ARG A 158 -1.51 13.35 -0.35
C ARG A 158 -3.03 13.23 -0.51
N ALA A 159 -3.49 12.77 -1.67
CA ALA A 159 -4.91 12.56 -1.92
C ALA A 159 -5.45 11.45 -1.03
N LEU A 160 -4.76 10.31 -0.93
CA LEU A 160 -5.16 9.18 -0.09
C LEU A 160 -5.31 9.62 1.37
N ALA A 161 -4.29 10.27 1.93
CA ALA A 161 -4.31 10.73 3.32
C ALA A 161 -5.51 11.64 3.60
N ARG A 162 -5.79 12.61 2.72
CA ARG A 162 -6.94 13.52 2.87
C ARG A 162 -8.28 12.79 2.73
N THR A 163 -8.39 11.83 1.82
CA THR A 163 -9.63 11.08 1.61
C THR A 163 -9.91 10.16 2.81
N LEU A 164 -8.89 9.47 3.32
CA LEU A 164 -8.99 8.66 4.54
C LEU A 164 -9.42 9.49 5.76
N GLN A 165 -8.82 10.67 5.96
CA GLN A 165 -9.20 11.60 7.03
C GLN A 165 -10.66 12.06 6.90
N ARG A 166 -11.11 12.38 5.67
CA ARG A 166 -12.50 12.77 5.40
C ARG A 166 -13.48 11.62 5.64
N ALA A 167 -13.06 10.39 5.40
CA ALA A 167 -13.82 9.18 5.71
C ALA A 167 -13.83 8.83 7.21
N GLY A 168 -13.11 9.59 8.05
CA GLY A 168 -13.12 9.45 9.51
C GLY A 168 -12.11 8.46 10.08
N ASN A 169 -11.14 7.99 9.27
CA ASN A 169 -10.10 7.08 9.74
C ASN A 169 -9.02 7.81 10.55
N ASP A 170 -8.31 7.08 11.42
CA ASP A 170 -7.07 7.55 12.01
C ASP A 170 -5.94 7.49 10.97
N VAL A 171 -5.28 8.62 10.73
CA VAL A 171 -4.29 8.77 9.66
C VAL A 171 -3.09 9.56 10.14
N ARG A 172 -1.90 8.95 10.07
CA ARG A 172 -0.62 9.66 10.17
C ARG A 172 -0.06 9.85 8.76
N PHE A 173 0.00 11.10 8.31
CA PHE A 173 0.61 11.46 7.03
C PHE A 173 1.96 12.14 7.23
N GLU A 174 2.97 11.69 6.49
CA GLU A 174 4.31 12.28 6.48
C GLU A 174 4.82 12.48 5.05
N GLU A 175 5.42 13.63 4.78
CA GLU A 175 6.06 13.91 3.50
C GLU A 175 7.54 14.19 3.70
N TYR A 176 8.37 13.51 2.91
CA TYR A 176 9.83 13.63 2.94
C TYR A 176 10.26 14.49 1.75
N PRO A 177 10.53 15.79 1.94
CA PRO A 177 10.51 16.76 0.84
C PRO A 177 11.64 16.61 -0.18
N HIS A 178 12.77 15.99 0.20
CA HIS A 178 14.01 16.01 -0.60
C HIS A 178 14.42 14.62 -1.11
N VAL A 179 13.50 13.65 -1.12
CA VAL A 179 13.77 12.29 -1.58
C VAL A 179 12.98 11.97 -2.86
N LEU A 180 13.59 11.12 -3.69
CA LEU A 180 12.99 10.55 -4.90
C LEU A 180 12.09 9.35 -4.55
N HIS A 181 11.40 8.81 -5.56
CA HIS A 181 10.75 7.51 -5.46
C HIS A 181 11.75 6.42 -5.04
N SER A 182 11.26 5.36 -4.39
CA SER A 182 12.08 4.22 -3.92
C SER A 182 13.15 4.57 -2.87
N PHE A 183 13.01 5.70 -2.16
CA PHE A 183 14.04 6.13 -1.20
C PHE A 183 14.25 5.16 -0.01
N LEU A 184 13.30 4.26 0.27
CA LEU A 184 13.45 3.27 1.35
C LEU A 184 14.65 2.34 1.17
N HIS A 185 15.14 2.18 -0.06
CA HIS A 185 16.22 1.26 -0.37
C HIS A 185 17.61 1.85 -0.09
N PHE A 186 17.70 3.12 0.33
CA PHE A 186 18.96 3.85 0.53
C PHE A 186 19.28 4.17 2.01
N GLY A 187 18.83 3.37 2.96
CA GLY A 187 18.98 3.62 4.41
C GLY A 187 20.41 3.74 4.94
N ARG A 188 21.41 3.30 4.16
CA ARG A 188 22.84 3.51 4.49
C ARG A 188 23.35 4.91 4.18
N VAL A 189 22.59 5.70 3.42
CA VAL A 189 23.02 6.98 2.85
C VAL A 189 22.04 8.11 3.17
N LEU A 190 20.75 7.81 3.28
CA LEU A 190 19.70 8.79 3.53
C LEU A 190 19.13 8.65 4.94
N ASP A 191 19.22 9.72 5.73
CA ASP A 191 18.62 9.78 7.07
C ASP A 191 17.08 9.71 7.00
N ASP A 192 16.48 10.29 5.96
CA ASP A 192 15.04 10.26 5.72
C ASP A 192 14.49 8.83 5.61
N THR A 193 15.27 7.89 5.05
CA THR A 193 14.91 6.46 5.00
C THR A 193 14.81 5.87 6.41
N ASN A 194 15.77 6.16 7.27
CA ASN A 194 15.74 5.65 8.65
C ASN A 194 14.61 6.30 9.45
N ALA A 195 14.34 7.59 9.20
CA ALA A 195 13.24 8.32 9.82
C ALA A 195 11.88 7.71 9.46
N VAL A 196 11.59 7.47 8.18
CA VAL A 196 10.31 6.88 7.77
C VAL A 196 10.13 5.46 8.30
N LEU A 197 11.19 4.63 8.29
CA LEU A 197 11.13 3.27 8.84
C LEU A 197 10.87 3.29 10.35
N HIS A 198 11.52 4.21 11.07
CA HIS A 198 11.29 4.39 12.51
C HIS A 198 9.86 4.85 12.80
N ASN A 199 9.37 5.87 12.10
CA ASN A 199 8.03 6.44 12.30
C ASN A 199 6.93 5.44 11.93
N ALA A 200 7.11 4.69 10.84
CA ALA A 200 6.22 3.60 10.43
C ALA A 200 6.19 2.49 11.50
N ALA A 201 7.35 2.06 12.00
CA ALA A 201 7.44 1.03 13.03
C ALA A 201 6.83 1.50 14.36
N GLU A 202 7.06 2.76 14.76
CA GLU A 202 6.44 3.37 15.93
C GLU A 202 4.91 3.40 15.80
N PHE A 203 4.40 3.79 14.62
CA PHE A 203 2.98 3.80 14.33
C PHE A 203 2.38 2.40 14.43
N ALA A 204 3.01 1.39 13.81
CA ALA A 204 2.55 0.00 13.91
C ALA A 204 2.57 -0.50 15.36
N ALA A 205 3.66 -0.27 16.10
CA ALA A 205 3.81 -0.73 17.48
C ALA A 205 2.72 -0.18 18.41
N ARG A 206 2.28 1.06 18.21
CA ARG A 206 1.19 1.68 18.99
C ARG A 206 -0.18 1.03 18.75
N HIS A 207 -0.40 0.46 17.57
CA HIS A 207 -1.68 -0.14 17.20
C HIS A 207 -1.70 -1.66 17.41
N LEU A 208 -0.51 -2.28 17.47
CA LEU A 208 -0.33 -3.70 17.76
C LEU A 208 -0.19 -3.99 19.26
N SER A 209 -0.06 -2.97 20.11
CA SER A 209 0.09 -3.12 21.57
C SER A 209 -1.19 -3.50 22.27
#